data_AF-A0A498R2P3-F1
#
_entry.id   AF-A0A498R2P3-F1
#
_cell.length_a   1.000
_cell.length_b   1.000
_cell.length_c   1.000
_cell.angle_alpha   90.00
_cell.angle_beta   90.00
_cell.angle_gamma   90.00
#
_symmetry.space_group_name_H-M   'P 1'
#
loop_
_entity.id
_entity.type
_entity.pdbx_description
1 polymer ?
#
loop_
_entity_poly.entity_id
_entity_poly.type
_entity_poly.pdbx_seq_one_letter_code
_entity_poly.pdbx_strand_id
1 'polypeptide(L)'
;MSLALAMIKRKRIRRCNQFNRPMLFAEKVTVCPDELRLMAGAAKRRKEELEFTAAVEECRILIHSVMSASLQGARKKSKLFASDLLAGREGCRTESFVRRIINQAEINALLQGIAFRISTRWHISRESTDAALNCCSIDPVDFPDCSRGLIRQYISTVIVTEGIANIAKKVCDESLDQFHFNWFIQKVSKELNWGMALLRIVDCHPAAQRERCIKEIEKMLDGVIFSFYDRLARNCTRQIAEVMYSAYKPARQVKKSLYLISQAV
;
A
#
# COMPACT_ATOMS: atom_id res chain seq x y z
N MET A 1 41.07 48.16 45.75
CA MET A 1 40.23 46.94 45.83
C MET A 1 40.95 45.81 45.13
N SER A 2 41.96 45.29 45.84
CA SER A 2 42.91 44.28 45.39
C SER A 2 42.89 43.17 46.43
N LEU A 3 43.10 41.91 46.01
CA LEU A 3 43.19 40.67 46.83
C LEU A 3 41.94 39.79 46.94
N ALA A 4 41.23 39.52 45.82
CA ALA A 4 40.31 38.36 45.75
C ALA A 4 40.47 37.47 44.50
N LEU A 5 41.34 37.83 43.54
CA LEU A 5 41.52 37.09 42.28
C LEU A 5 42.81 36.24 42.21
N ALA A 6 43.58 36.16 43.29
CA ALA A 6 44.88 35.48 43.30
C ALA A 6 44.90 34.07 43.93
N MET A 7 43.79 33.57 44.51
CA MET A 7 43.78 32.29 45.26
C MET A 7 43.05 31.11 44.59
N ILE A 8 42.66 31.19 43.32
CA ILE A 8 42.15 30.03 42.55
C ILE A 8 43.04 29.75 41.32
N LYS A 9 44.35 29.97 41.47
CA LYS A 9 45.39 29.63 40.47
C LYS A 9 46.46 28.72 41.06
N ARG A 10 46.11 27.78 41.93
CA ARG A 10 47.09 26.80 42.47
C ARG A 10 46.39 25.54 43.00
N LYS A 11 45.89 24.68 42.09
CA LYS A 11 45.84 23.21 42.27
C LYS A 11 45.16 22.54 41.08
N ARG A 12 45.97 22.12 40.11
CA ARG A 12 45.88 20.83 39.40
C ARG A 12 46.93 20.84 38.29
N ILE A 13 48.18 20.68 38.69
CA ILE A 13 49.17 20.07 37.81
C ILE A 13 48.73 18.60 37.67
N ARG A 14 47.94 18.29 36.65
CA ARG A 14 47.70 16.91 36.23
C ARG A 14 48.61 16.66 35.04
N ARG A 15 49.54 15.73 35.23
CA ARG A 15 50.53 15.29 34.24
C ARG A 15 49.80 14.88 32.94
N CYS A 16 50.00 15.63 31.86
CA CYS A 16 49.71 15.18 30.51
C CYS A 16 50.84 14.25 30.08
N ASN A 17 50.54 12.97 29.90
CA ASN A 17 51.47 12.04 29.27
C ASN A 17 51.58 12.40 27.79
N GLN A 18 52.76 12.86 27.38
CA GLN A 18 53.12 13.11 25.99
C GLN A 18 53.26 11.77 25.26
N PHE A 19 52.34 11.48 24.35
CA PHE A 19 52.61 10.52 23.28
C PHE A 19 53.44 11.22 22.21
N ASN A 20 54.72 10.85 22.10
CA ASN A 20 55.61 11.29 21.03
C ASN A 20 55.54 10.31 19.86
N ARG A 21 54.89 10.70 18.77
CA ARG A 21 55.25 10.27 17.41
C ARG A 21 55.40 11.52 16.53
N PRO A 22 56.44 11.62 15.69
CA PRO A 22 56.63 12.79 14.85
C PRO A 22 55.88 12.61 13.53
N MET A 23 54.95 13.51 13.23
CA MET A 23 54.65 13.87 11.85
C MET A 23 54.90 15.37 11.70
N LEU A 24 55.82 15.69 10.79
CA LEU A 24 56.15 17.04 10.36
C LEU A 24 54.92 17.63 9.63
N PHE A 25 54.66 18.91 9.91
CA PHE A 25 53.40 19.66 9.74
C PHE A 25 52.35 19.42 10.83
N ALA A 26 52.76 19.55 12.09
CA ALA A 26 51.88 19.43 13.27
C ALA A 26 51.55 20.80 13.87
N GLU A 27 50.57 21.50 13.31
CA GLU A 27 49.69 22.29 14.19
C GLU A 27 49.08 21.30 15.17
N LYS A 28 49.54 21.34 16.43
CA LYS A 28 48.97 20.52 17.50
C LYS A 28 47.56 21.05 17.77
N VAL A 29 46.58 20.49 17.05
CA VAL A 29 45.18 20.63 17.42
C VAL A 29 45.02 19.97 18.79
N THR A 30 45.07 20.80 19.82
CA THR A 30 44.87 20.37 21.20
C THR A 30 43.38 20.28 21.43
N VAL A 31 42.79 19.16 21.03
CA VAL A 31 41.38 18.89 21.31
C VAL A 31 41.22 18.69 22.82
N CYS A 32 40.34 19.48 23.43
CA CYS A 32 40.10 19.37 24.87
C CYS A 32 39.53 17.97 25.18
N PRO A 33 39.92 17.30 26.28
CA PRO A 33 39.37 15.99 26.65
C PRO A 33 37.83 15.96 26.72
N ASP A 34 37.21 17.10 27.04
CA ASP A 34 35.75 17.24 27.06
C ASP A 34 35.16 17.32 25.64
N GLU A 35 35.85 17.94 24.68
CA GLU A 35 35.47 17.93 23.27
C GLU A 35 35.61 16.53 22.66
N LEU A 36 36.67 15.79 23.01
CA LEU A 36 36.85 14.38 22.64
C LEU A 36 35.72 13.49 23.18
N ARG A 37 35.27 13.72 24.42
CA ARG A 37 34.11 13.03 25.00
C ARG A 37 32.80 13.41 24.31
N LEU A 38 32.61 14.68 23.97
CA LEU A 38 31.44 15.14 23.23
C LEU A 38 31.41 14.54 21.81
N MET A 39 32.55 14.50 21.11
CA MET A 39 32.68 13.89 19.79
C MET A 39 32.49 12.36 19.84
N ALA A 40 33.09 11.67 20.81
CA ALA A 40 32.87 10.24 20.99
C ALA A 40 31.41 9.91 21.34
N GLY A 41 30.79 10.74 22.18
CA GLY A 41 29.36 10.63 22.51
C GLY A 41 28.44 10.97 21.33
N ALA A 42 28.85 11.84 20.41
CA ALA A 42 28.14 12.12 19.16
C ALA A 42 28.32 10.98 18.14
N ALA A 43 29.52 10.41 18.03
CA ALA A 43 29.81 9.27 17.16
C ALA A 43 29.03 8.02 17.61
N LYS A 44 28.98 7.74 18.91
CA LYS A 44 28.15 6.65 19.47
C LYS A 44 26.67 6.85 19.15
N ARG A 45 26.15 8.07 19.32
CA ARG A 45 24.76 8.42 18.97
C ARG A 45 24.46 8.19 17.49
N ARG A 46 25.34 8.64 16.59
CA ARG A 46 25.17 8.42 15.14
C ARG A 46 25.15 6.94 14.78
N LYS A 47 25.99 6.12 15.44
CA LYS A 47 26.03 4.67 15.20
C LYS A 47 24.71 4.01 15.61
N GLU A 48 24.19 4.35 16.79
CA GLU A 48 22.92 3.80 17.27
C GLU A 48 21.71 4.29 16.44
N GLU A 49 21.72 5.54 15.97
CA GLU A 49 20.72 6.07 15.03
C GLU A 49 20.75 5.34 13.68
N LEU A 50 21.94 5.03 13.16
CA LEU A 50 22.09 4.25 11.93
C LEU A 50 21.53 2.82 12.09
N GLU A 51 21.88 2.13 13.17
CA GLU A 51 21.35 0.79 13.48
C GLU A 51 19.83 0.81 13.60
N PHE A 52 19.26 1.85 14.21
CA PHE A 52 17.82 2.04 14.28
C PHE A 52 17.17 2.23 12.91
N THR A 53 17.73 3.10 12.07
CA THR A 53 17.20 3.32 10.72
C THR A 53 17.23 2.06 9.86
N ALA A 54 18.29 1.25 9.99
CA ALA A 54 18.38 -0.03 9.30
C ALA A 54 17.28 -1.01 9.77
N ALA A 55 17.02 -1.06 11.09
CA ALA A 55 15.98 -1.92 11.64
C ALA A 55 14.56 -1.53 11.19
N VAL A 56 14.26 -0.23 11.13
CA VAL A 56 12.99 0.30 10.60
C VAL A 56 12.85 -0.04 9.12
N GLU A 57 13.92 0.10 8.34
CA GLU A 57 13.92 -0.24 6.92
C GLU A 57 13.69 -1.74 6.67
N GLU A 58 14.31 -2.61 7.47
CA GLU A 58 14.04 -4.05 7.41
C GLU A 58 12.58 -4.39 7.75
N CYS A 59 11.99 -3.70 8.75
CA CYS A 59 10.58 -3.82 9.07
C CYS A 59 9.69 -3.36 7.89
N ARG A 60 10.04 -2.25 7.24
CA ARG A 60 9.35 -1.75 6.05
C ARG A 60 9.36 -2.79 4.93
N ILE A 61 10.51 -3.38 4.63
CA ILE A 61 10.66 -4.45 3.64
C ILE A 61 9.80 -5.66 4.00
N LEU A 62 9.81 -6.09 5.27
CA LEU A 62 8.99 -7.20 5.74
C LEU A 62 7.49 -6.93 5.57
N ILE A 63 7.02 -5.75 5.98
CA ILE A 63 5.61 -5.33 5.82
C ILE A 63 5.21 -5.37 4.35
N HIS A 64 5.99 -4.76 3.46
CA HIS A 64 5.69 -4.76 2.03
C HIS A 64 5.68 -6.17 1.43
N SER A 65 6.61 -7.05 1.83
CA SER A 65 6.63 -8.43 1.32
C SER A 65 5.36 -9.21 1.69
N VAL A 66 4.91 -9.05 2.94
CA VAL A 66 3.71 -9.72 3.46
C VAL A 66 2.44 -9.12 2.84
N MET A 67 2.38 -7.80 2.70
CA MET A 67 1.27 -7.08 2.06
C MET A 67 1.15 -7.40 0.56
N SER A 68 2.28 -7.58 -0.14
CA SER A 68 2.31 -7.89 -1.57
C SER A 68 1.63 -9.23 -1.89
N ALA A 69 1.83 -10.25 -1.05
CA ALA A 69 1.15 -11.54 -1.21
C ALA A 69 -0.37 -11.40 -1.07
N SER A 70 -0.83 -10.64 -0.08
CA SER A 70 -2.26 -10.38 0.13
C SER A 70 -2.87 -9.54 -1.01
N LEU A 71 -2.14 -8.52 -1.50
CA LEU A 71 -2.50 -7.72 -2.67
C LEU A 71 -2.74 -8.59 -3.92
N GLN A 72 -1.87 -9.56 -4.20
CA GLN A 72 -2.07 -10.48 -5.33
C GLN A 72 -3.32 -11.35 -5.16
N GLY A 73 -3.62 -11.78 -3.92
CA GLY A 73 -4.86 -12.48 -3.59
C GLY A 73 -6.09 -11.62 -3.87
N ALA A 74 -6.08 -10.36 -3.44
CA ALA A 74 -7.16 -9.41 -3.69
C ALA A 74 -7.37 -9.14 -5.19
N ARG A 75 -6.29 -8.97 -5.97
CA ARG A 75 -6.36 -8.80 -7.43
C ARG A 75 -7.01 -9.99 -8.14
N LYS A 76 -6.73 -11.22 -7.72
CA LYS A 76 -7.39 -12.40 -8.30
C LYS A 76 -8.91 -12.41 -8.08
N LYS A 77 -9.39 -11.78 -7.00
CA LYS A 77 -10.82 -11.66 -6.68
C LYS A 77 -11.52 -10.56 -7.52
N SER A 78 -10.77 -9.62 -8.13
CA SER A 78 -11.34 -8.45 -8.84
C SER A 78 -12.17 -8.85 -10.07
N LYS A 79 -11.69 -9.81 -10.86
CA LYS A 79 -12.39 -10.34 -12.04
C LYS A 79 -13.77 -10.90 -11.73
N LEU A 80 -13.85 -11.74 -10.71
CA LEU A 80 -15.11 -12.35 -10.31
C LEU A 80 -16.09 -11.29 -9.80
N PHE A 81 -15.59 -10.34 -9.00
CA PHE A 81 -16.38 -9.21 -8.51
C PHE A 81 -16.89 -8.31 -9.64
N ALA A 82 -16.05 -7.97 -10.62
CA ALA A 82 -16.44 -7.20 -11.80
C ALA A 82 -17.55 -7.89 -12.63
N SER A 83 -17.43 -9.21 -12.81
CA SER A 83 -18.47 -10.01 -13.47
C SER A 83 -19.80 -9.99 -12.70
N ASP A 84 -19.74 -10.09 -11.37
CA ASP A 84 -20.92 -10.06 -10.50
C ASP A 84 -21.58 -8.68 -10.44
N LEU A 85 -20.79 -7.60 -10.50
CA LEU A 85 -21.29 -6.23 -10.62
C LEU A 85 -22.08 -6.04 -11.93
N LEU A 86 -21.51 -6.46 -13.07
CA LEU A 86 -22.18 -6.34 -14.37
C LEU A 86 -23.43 -7.22 -14.47
N ALA A 87 -23.42 -8.37 -13.80
CA ALA A 87 -24.59 -9.25 -13.73
C ALA A 87 -25.67 -8.75 -12.74
N GLY A 88 -25.44 -7.63 -12.03
CA GLY A 88 -26.36 -7.12 -11.01
C GLY A 88 -26.47 -7.98 -9.76
N ARG A 89 -25.57 -8.95 -9.56
CA ARG A 89 -25.55 -9.86 -8.40
C ARG A 89 -24.94 -9.21 -7.16
N GLU A 90 -24.13 -8.19 -7.36
CA GLU A 90 -23.47 -7.43 -6.29
C GLU A 90 -23.71 -5.93 -6.47
N GLY A 91 -23.86 -5.21 -5.37
CA GLY A 91 -23.98 -3.76 -5.39
C GLY A 91 -22.64 -3.06 -5.56
N CYS A 92 -22.62 -1.92 -6.26
CA CYS A 92 -21.45 -1.04 -6.32
C CYS A 92 -21.34 -0.19 -5.03
N ARG A 93 -21.12 -0.86 -3.90
CA ARG A 93 -21.00 -0.26 -2.56
C ARG A 93 -19.65 -0.60 -1.93
N THR A 94 -19.17 0.30 -1.06
CA THR A 94 -17.92 0.11 -0.32
C THR A 94 -17.96 -1.17 0.52
N GLU A 95 -19.06 -1.46 1.19
CA GLU A 95 -19.26 -2.67 2.00
C GLU A 95 -19.06 -3.97 1.19
N SER A 96 -19.64 -4.03 -0.01
CA SER A 96 -19.49 -5.17 -0.92
C SER A 96 -18.04 -5.38 -1.35
N PHE A 97 -17.34 -4.28 -1.67
CA PHE A 97 -15.92 -4.31 -2.01
C PHE A 97 -15.07 -4.80 -0.84
N VAL A 98 -15.28 -4.25 0.37
CA VAL A 98 -14.56 -4.66 1.58
C VAL A 98 -14.80 -6.13 1.89
N ARG A 99 -16.06 -6.59 1.81
CA ARG A 99 -16.42 -7.98 2.09
C ARG A 99 -15.79 -8.97 1.11
N ARG A 100 -15.79 -8.66 -0.19
CA ARG A 100 -15.41 -9.65 -1.22
C ARG A 100 -13.96 -9.56 -1.69
N ILE A 101 -13.35 -8.37 -1.65
CA ILE A 101 -12.00 -8.16 -2.15
C ILE A 101 -10.99 -8.10 -1.01
N ILE A 102 -11.19 -7.17 -0.07
CA ILE A 102 -10.22 -6.89 1.00
C ILE A 102 -10.31 -7.93 2.13
N ASN A 103 -11.53 -8.33 2.51
CA ASN A 103 -11.84 -9.20 3.65
C ASN A 103 -11.14 -8.77 4.96
N GLN A 104 -11.87 -8.04 5.82
CA GLN A 104 -11.31 -7.50 7.06
C GLN A 104 -10.67 -8.55 7.98
N ALA A 105 -11.19 -9.78 8.01
CA ALA A 105 -10.61 -10.86 8.80
C ALA A 105 -9.22 -11.27 8.27
N GLU A 106 -9.04 -11.29 6.95
CA GLU A 106 -7.74 -11.55 6.32
C GLU A 106 -6.74 -10.44 6.65
N ILE A 107 -7.17 -9.17 6.61
CA ILE A 107 -6.32 -8.03 6.99
C ILE A 107 -5.93 -8.08 8.47
N ASN A 108 -6.86 -8.37 9.37
CA ASN A 108 -6.55 -8.46 10.80
C ASN A 108 -5.55 -9.60 11.09
N ALA A 109 -5.72 -10.76 10.46
CA ALA A 109 -4.77 -11.87 10.56
C ALA A 109 -3.38 -11.50 9.99
N LEU A 110 -3.36 -10.75 8.89
CA LEU A 110 -2.13 -10.24 8.28
C LEU A 110 -1.38 -9.31 9.24
N LEU A 111 -2.09 -8.37 9.87
CA LEU A 111 -1.53 -7.43 10.85
C LEU A 111 -0.97 -8.16 12.07
N GLN A 112 -1.70 -9.13 12.62
CA GLN A 112 -1.20 -9.98 13.71
C GLN A 112 0.05 -10.77 13.31
N GLY A 113 0.09 -11.29 12.08
CA GLY A 113 1.28 -11.97 11.54
C GLY A 113 2.49 -11.05 11.42
N ILE A 114 2.28 -9.79 11.04
CA ILE A 114 3.33 -8.76 10.99
C ILE A 114 3.81 -8.43 12.40
N ALA A 115 2.90 -8.14 13.34
CA ALA A 115 3.24 -7.86 14.73
C ALA A 115 4.09 -8.98 15.33
N PHE A 116 3.66 -10.24 15.16
CA PHE A 116 4.38 -11.40 15.67
C PHE A 116 5.80 -11.53 15.09
N ARG A 117 5.97 -11.34 13.77
CA ARG A 117 7.29 -11.41 13.13
C ARG A 117 8.21 -10.31 13.65
N ILE A 118 7.65 -9.12 13.89
CA ILE A 118 8.43 -7.97 14.35
C ILE A 118 8.79 -8.10 15.84
N SER A 119 7.85 -8.47 16.69
CA SER A 119 8.13 -8.72 18.11
C SER A 119 9.22 -9.77 18.28
N THR A 120 9.18 -10.84 17.47
CA THR A 120 10.13 -11.96 17.55
C THR A 120 11.52 -11.56 17.07
N ARG A 121 11.63 -10.86 15.93
CA ARG A 121 12.94 -10.55 15.31
C ARG A 121 13.67 -9.39 15.99
N TRP A 122 12.94 -8.41 16.54
CA TRP A 122 13.55 -7.23 17.17
C TRP A 122 13.39 -7.21 18.70
N HIS A 123 12.89 -8.29 19.30
CA HIS A 123 12.70 -8.44 20.76
C HIS A 123 11.88 -7.30 21.39
N ILE A 124 10.89 -6.80 20.65
CA ILE A 124 9.96 -5.77 21.12
C ILE A 124 8.76 -6.46 21.77
N SER A 125 8.15 -5.83 22.78
CA SER A 125 6.96 -6.39 23.42
C SER A 125 5.85 -6.62 22.39
N ARG A 126 5.33 -7.86 22.37
CA ARG A 126 4.24 -8.26 21.48
C ARG A 126 2.99 -7.41 21.73
N GLU A 127 2.68 -7.09 22.98
CA GLU A 127 1.55 -6.26 23.35
C GLU A 127 1.65 -4.86 22.73
N SER A 128 2.85 -4.25 22.74
CA SER A 128 3.07 -2.93 22.13
C SER A 128 2.95 -2.95 20.60
N THR A 129 3.44 -4.01 19.95
CA THR A 129 3.33 -4.15 18.49
C THR A 129 1.90 -4.45 18.06
N ASP A 130 1.19 -5.32 18.80
CA ASP A 130 -0.21 -5.64 18.53
C ASP A 130 -1.08 -4.41 18.74
N ALA A 131 -0.88 -3.64 19.82
CA ALA A 131 -1.62 -2.39 20.06
C ALA A 131 -1.42 -1.37 18.93
N ALA A 132 -0.18 -1.16 18.48
CA ALA A 132 0.11 -0.20 17.41
C ALA A 132 -0.48 -0.62 16.05
N LEU A 133 -0.48 -1.92 15.74
CA LEU A 133 -1.09 -2.42 14.50
C LEU A 133 -2.61 -2.54 14.58
N ASN A 134 -3.20 -2.76 15.76
CA ASN A 134 -4.66 -2.70 15.93
C ASN A 134 -5.20 -1.28 15.73
N CYS A 135 -4.39 -0.25 16.01
CA CYS A 135 -4.71 1.14 15.67
C CYS A 135 -4.52 1.47 14.17
N CYS A 136 -4.01 0.56 13.34
CA CYS A 136 -3.96 0.72 11.89
C CYS A 136 -5.34 0.53 11.24
N SER A 137 -6.45 0.79 11.94
CA SER A 137 -7.79 0.77 11.33
C SER A 137 -7.83 1.82 10.22
N ILE A 138 -7.62 1.39 8.99
CA ILE A 138 -7.83 2.24 7.83
C ILE A 138 -9.33 2.24 7.61
N ASP A 139 -9.90 3.45 7.57
CA ASP A 139 -11.27 3.62 7.14
C ASP A 139 -11.47 2.83 5.86
N PRO A 140 -12.53 2.00 5.78
CA PRO A 140 -12.77 1.18 4.61
C PRO A 140 -12.70 2.08 3.39
N VAL A 141 -11.79 1.76 2.46
CA VAL A 141 -11.48 2.60 1.30
C VAL A 141 -12.78 3.11 0.73
N ASP A 142 -13.00 4.42 0.78
CA ASP A 142 -14.16 5.00 0.12
C ASP A 142 -14.08 4.59 -1.33
N PHE A 143 -14.97 3.68 -1.72
CA PHE A 143 -15.08 3.24 -3.09
C PHE A 143 -15.46 4.50 -3.87
N PRO A 144 -14.53 5.08 -4.66
CA PRO A 144 -14.62 6.48 -5.04
C PRO A 144 -15.97 6.77 -5.70
N ASP A 145 -16.68 7.83 -5.32
CA ASP A 145 -17.97 8.13 -5.94
C ASP A 145 -17.85 8.30 -7.47
N CYS A 146 -16.67 8.70 -7.96
CA CYS A 146 -16.36 8.75 -9.39
C CYS A 146 -16.32 7.37 -10.08
N SER A 147 -15.91 6.30 -9.39
CA SER A 147 -15.92 4.94 -9.96
C SER A 147 -17.33 4.35 -9.98
N ARG A 148 -18.21 4.76 -9.07
CA ARG A 148 -19.63 4.35 -9.08
C ARG A 148 -20.37 4.84 -10.33
N GLY A 149 -20.11 6.09 -10.74
CA GLY A 149 -20.68 6.65 -11.97
C GLY A 149 -20.25 5.88 -13.22
N LEU A 150 -18.95 5.64 -13.37
CA LEU A 150 -18.40 4.87 -14.50
C LEU A 150 -18.86 3.41 -14.50
N ILE A 151 -18.88 2.74 -13.34
CA ILE A 151 -19.38 1.36 -13.24
C ILE A 151 -20.85 1.29 -13.63
N ARG A 152 -21.69 2.25 -13.19
CA ARG A 152 -23.08 2.33 -13.64
C ARG A 152 -23.17 2.51 -15.15
N GLN A 153 -22.33 3.34 -15.76
CA GLN A 153 -22.28 3.48 -17.22
C GLN A 153 -21.89 2.17 -17.92
N TYR A 154 -20.93 1.42 -17.40
CA TYR A 154 -20.58 0.10 -17.94
C TYR A 154 -21.72 -0.91 -17.81
N ILE A 155 -22.42 -0.93 -16.66
CA ILE A 155 -23.61 -1.75 -16.46
C ILE A 155 -24.68 -1.37 -17.50
N SER A 156 -25.00 -0.08 -17.63
CA SER A 156 -25.97 0.42 -18.61
C SER A 156 -25.56 0.07 -20.04
N THR A 157 -24.27 0.16 -20.36
CA THR A 157 -23.75 -0.19 -21.70
C THR A 157 -24.01 -1.66 -22.01
N VAL A 158 -23.71 -2.57 -21.09
CA VAL A 158 -23.98 -4.01 -21.27
C VAL A 158 -25.47 -4.25 -21.49
N ILE A 159 -26.33 -3.68 -20.63
CA ILE A 159 -27.79 -3.81 -20.74
C ILE A 159 -28.29 -3.31 -22.10
N VAL A 160 -27.83 -2.13 -22.54
CA VAL A 160 -28.23 -1.56 -23.83
C VAL A 160 -27.76 -2.43 -24.99
N THR A 161 -26.51 -2.92 -24.97
CA THR A 161 -26.01 -3.79 -26.05
C THR A 161 -26.73 -5.13 -26.11
N GLU A 162 -27.09 -5.73 -24.98
CA GLU A 162 -27.92 -6.93 -24.93
C GLU A 162 -29.34 -6.65 -25.47
N GLY A 163 -29.92 -5.50 -25.13
CA GLY A 163 -31.20 -5.05 -25.68
C GLY A 163 -31.17 -4.88 -27.21
N ILE A 164 -30.15 -4.19 -27.73
CA ILE A 164 -29.92 -4.02 -29.17
C ILE A 164 -29.75 -5.39 -29.86
N ALA A 165 -29.05 -6.34 -29.23
CA ALA A 165 -28.91 -7.68 -29.78
C ALA A 165 -30.21 -8.44 -29.91
N ASN A 166 -31.09 -8.33 -28.92
CA ASN A 166 -32.43 -8.92 -28.99
C ASN A 166 -33.28 -8.29 -30.09
N ILE A 167 -33.20 -6.96 -30.25
CA ILE A 167 -33.93 -6.23 -31.30
C ILE A 167 -33.39 -6.61 -32.69
N ALA A 168 -32.06 -6.57 -32.87
CA ALA A 168 -31.42 -6.92 -34.14
C ALA A 168 -31.74 -8.35 -34.56
N LYS A 169 -31.71 -9.29 -33.62
CA LYS A 169 -32.13 -10.68 -33.86
C LYS A 169 -33.58 -10.74 -34.35
N LYS A 170 -34.50 -10.09 -33.63
CA LYS A 170 -35.92 -10.07 -33.99
C LYS A 170 -36.17 -9.47 -35.37
N VAL A 171 -35.55 -8.33 -35.68
CA VAL A 171 -35.68 -7.67 -36.99
C VAL A 171 -35.12 -8.54 -38.11
N CYS A 172 -33.97 -9.20 -37.89
CA CYS A 172 -33.42 -10.16 -38.85
C CYS A 172 -34.36 -11.34 -39.08
N ASP A 173 -34.86 -11.96 -38.01
CA ASP A 173 -35.78 -13.09 -38.09
C ASP A 173 -37.07 -12.71 -38.84
N GLU A 174 -37.69 -11.58 -38.50
CA GLU A 174 -38.88 -11.04 -39.18
C GLU A 174 -38.63 -10.70 -40.65
N SER A 175 -37.45 -10.16 -40.98
CA SER A 175 -37.08 -9.84 -42.36
C SER A 175 -36.86 -11.11 -43.17
N LEU A 176 -36.20 -12.12 -42.61
CA LEU A 176 -35.90 -13.39 -43.28
C LEU A 176 -37.16 -14.21 -43.55
N ASP A 177 -38.17 -14.12 -42.69
CA ASP A 177 -39.47 -14.79 -42.88
C ASP A 177 -40.23 -14.24 -44.10
N GLN A 178 -39.97 -13.00 -44.54
CA GLN A 178 -40.60 -12.39 -45.72
C GLN A 178 -40.09 -12.95 -47.06
N PHE A 179 -38.88 -13.53 -47.10
CA PHE A 179 -38.25 -13.96 -48.34
C PHE A 179 -38.71 -15.33 -48.87
N HIS A 180 -39.72 -15.97 -48.24
CA HIS A 180 -40.31 -17.25 -48.65
C HIS A 180 -39.27 -18.31 -49.06
N PHE A 181 -38.17 -18.41 -48.32
CA PHE A 181 -37.13 -19.40 -48.58
C PHE A 181 -37.65 -20.84 -48.47
N ASN A 182 -37.05 -21.77 -49.21
CA ASN A 182 -37.32 -23.19 -49.02
C ASN A 182 -36.92 -23.64 -47.60
N TRP A 183 -37.52 -24.74 -47.12
CA TRP A 183 -37.35 -25.25 -45.75
C TRP A 183 -35.89 -25.44 -45.31
N PHE A 184 -35.01 -25.87 -46.22
CA PHE A 184 -33.60 -26.10 -45.96
C PHE A 184 -32.85 -24.78 -45.72
N ILE A 185 -33.09 -23.78 -46.55
CA ILE A 185 -32.49 -22.44 -46.40
C ILE A 185 -32.99 -21.77 -45.12
N GLN A 186 -34.29 -21.91 -44.80
CA GLN A 186 -34.83 -21.41 -43.53
C GLN A 186 -34.16 -22.07 -42.31
N LYS A 187 -33.92 -23.39 -42.37
CA LYS A 187 -33.25 -24.13 -41.29
C LYS A 187 -31.83 -23.64 -41.07
N VAL A 188 -31.03 -23.53 -42.14
CA VAL A 188 -29.64 -23.02 -42.08
C VAL A 188 -29.60 -21.57 -41.60
N SER A 189 -30.52 -20.74 -42.09
CA SER A 189 -30.64 -19.33 -41.71
C SER A 189 -30.87 -19.14 -40.20
N LYS A 190 -31.79 -19.93 -39.61
CA LYS A 190 -32.08 -19.88 -38.17
C LYS A 190 -30.89 -20.31 -37.31
N GLU A 191 -30.05 -21.23 -37.79
CA GLU A 191 -28.83 -21.64 -37.08
C GLU A 191 -27.72 -20.59 -37.11
N LEU A 192 -27.66 -19.74 -38.15
CA LEU A 192 -26.62 -18.73 -38.32
C LEU A 192 -26.79 -17.48 -37.43
N ASN A 193 -27.99 -17.27 -36.86
CA ASN A 193 -28.30 -16.18 -35.93
C ASN A 193 -27.80 -14.81 -36.45
N TRP A 194 -28.27 -14.44 -37.65
CA TRP A 194 -27.77 -13.32 -38.46
C TRP A 194 -27.67 -11.99 -37.72
N GLY A 195 -28.59 -11.70 -36.79
CA GLY A 195 -28.51 -10.50 -35.94
C GLY A 195 -27.22 -10.42 -35.14
N MET A 196 -26.75 -11.53 -34.58
CA MET A 196 -25.48 -11.60 -33.84
C MET A 196 -24.27 -11.50 -34.78
N ALA A 197 -24.37 -12.08 -35.98
CA ALA A 197 -23.32 -11.98 -36.99
C ALA A 197 -23.13 -10.52 -37.45
N LEU A 198 -24.22 -9.80 -37.70
CA LEU A 198 -24.19 -8.37 -38.04
C LEU A 198 -23.59 -7.54 -36.91
N LEU A 199 -24.00 -7.78 -35.66
CA LEU A 199 -23.45 -7.06 -34.51
C LEU A 199 -21.96 -7.32 -34.28
N ARG A 200 -21.46 -8.48 -34.69
CA ARG A 200 -20.01 -8.75 -34.68
C ARG A 200 -19.26 -7.91 -35.69
N ILE A 201 -19.84 -7.65 -36.87
CA ILE A 201 -19.22 -6.85 -37.93
C ILE A 201 -19.12 -5.37 -37.51
N VAL A 202 -20.14 -4.84 -36.83
CA VAL A 202 -20.15 -3.45 -36.33
C VAL A 202 -19.54 -3.28 -34.93
N ASP A 203 -18.79 -4.28 -34.46
CA ASP A 203 -18.11 -4.28 -33.16
C ASP A 203 -19.02 -4.03 -31.93
N CYS A 204 -20.30 -4.39 -32.05
CA CYS A 204 -21.33 -4.24 -31.00
C CYS A 204 -21.77 -5.60 -30.42
N HIS A 205 -20.93 -6.63 -30.53
CA HIS A 205 -21.27 -7.97 -30.04
C HIS A 205 -21.35 -8.00 -28.50
N PRO A 206 -22.50 -8.38 -27.89
CA PRO A 206 -22.72 -8.31 -26.45
C PRO A 206 -21.64 -9.00 -25.59
N ALA A 207 -21.23 -10.21 -25.96
CA ALA A 207 -20.20 -10.93 -25.20
C ALA A 207 -18.83 -10.22 -25.22
N ALA A 208 -18.47 -9.62 -26.36
CA ALA A 208 -17.23 -8.88 -26.49
C ALA A 208 -17.30 -7.56 -25.70
N GLN A 209 -18.44 -6.87 -25.77
CA GLN A 209 -18.67 -5.65 -24.99
C GLN A 209 -18.64 -5.93 -23.49
N ARG A 210 -19.26 -7.02 -23.03
CA ARG A 210 -19.23 -7.46 -21.64
C ARG A 210 -17.80 -7.73 -21.19
N GLU A 211 -17.01 -8.46 -21.98
CA GLU A 211 -15.60 -8.71 -21.63
C GLU A 211 -14.77 -7.42 -21.55
N ARG A 212 -15.00 -6.46 -22.46
CA ARG A 212 -14.37 -5.13 -22.41
C ARG A 212 -14.74 -4.39 -21.12
N CYS A 213 -16.03 -4.34 -20.78
CA CYS A 213 -16.50 -3.71 -19.55
C CYS A 213 -15.89 -4.39 -18.30
N ILE A 214 -15.79 -5.73 -18.27
CA ILE A 214 -15.13 -6.45 -17.18
C ILE A 214 -13.68 -5.98 -17.04
N LYS A 215 -12.91 -5.94 -18.14
CA LYS A 215 -11.50 -5.52 -18.11
C LYS A 215 -11.32 -4.08 -17.63
N GLU A 216 -12.20 -3.16 -18.03
CA GLU A 216 -12.13 -1.77 -17.55
C GLU A 216 -12.47 -1.66 -16.06
N ILE A 217 -13.47 -2.40 -15.58
CA ILE A 217 -13.78 -2.48 -14.14
C ILE A 217 -12.63 -3.09 -13.36
N GLU A 218 -12.02 -4.17 -13.85
CA GLU A 218 -10.84 -4.80 -13.25
C GLU A 218 -9.68 -3.79 -13.10
N LYS A 219 -9.35 -3.05 -14.16
CA LYS A 219 -8.29 -2.02 -14.11
C LYS A 219 -8.57 -0.96 -13.05
N MET A 220 -9.81 -0.49 -12.97
CA MET A 220 -10.20 0.48 -11.94
C MET A 220 -10.05 -0.11 -10.53
N LEU A 221 -10.54 -1.33 -10.32
CA LEU A 221 -10.43 -2.02 -9.04
C LEU A 221 -8.97 -2.25 -8.64
N ASP A 222 -8.11 -2.63 -9.58
CA ASP A 222 -6.68 -2.86 -9.33
C ASP A 222 -5.99 -1.59 -8.78
N GLY A 223 -6.36 -0.41 -9.28
CA GLY A 223 -5.88 0.86 -8.76
C GLY A 223 -6.34 1.13 -7.33
N VAL A 224 -7.61 0.88 -7.03
CA VAL A 224 -8.20 1.03 -5.69
C VAL A 224 -7.55 0.05 -4.70
N ILE A 225 -7.42 -1.22 -5.09
CA ILE A 225 -6.78 -2.27 -4.27
C ILE A 225 -5.32 -1.89 -4.02
N PHE A 226 -4.57 -1.49 -5.05
CA PHE A 226 -3.17 -1.08 -4.88
C PHE A 226 -3.04 0.10 -3.91
N SER A 227 -3.85 1.15 -4.10
CA SER A 227 -3.84 2.32 -3.21
C SER A 227 -4.17 1.95 -1.77
N PHE A 228 -5.07 0.99 -1.54
CA PHE A 228 -5.39 0.51 -0.19
C PHE A 228 -4.19 -0.16 0.47
N TYR A 229 -3.60 -1.14 -0.19
CA TYR A 229 -2.47 -1.90 0.38
C TYR A 229 -1.23 -1.01 0.58
N ASP A 230 -1.00 -0.05 -0.31
CA ASP A 230 0.09 0.91 -0.15
C ASP A 230 -0.13 1.82 1.08
N ARG A 231 -1.34 2.36 1.26
CA ARG A 231 -1.70 3.13 2.46
C ARG A 231 -1.58 2.28 3.74
N LEU A 232 -2.00 1.02 3.67
CA LEU A 232 -1.87 0.06 4.77
C LEU A 232 -0.42 -0.19 5.14
N ALA A 233 0.43 -0.47 4.16
CA ALA A 233 1.85 -0.67 4.39
C ALA A 233 2.49 0.57 5.04
N ARG A 234 2.26 1.77 4.50
CA ARG A 234 2.80 3.02 5.05
C ARG A 234 2.34 3.27 6.48
N ASN A 235 1.06 3.06 6.78
CA ASN A 235 0.53 3.22 8.14
C ASN A 235 1.15 2.22 9.11
N CYS A 236 1.26 0.94 8.73
CA CYS A 236 1.93 -0.07 9.55
C CYS A 236 3.40 0.31 9.81
N THR A 237 4.14 0.71 8.77
CA THR A 237 5.55 1.12 8.92
C THR A 237 5.70 2.29 9.89
N ARG A 238 4.83 3.29 9.79
CA ARG A 238 4.83 4.43 10.71
C ARG A 238 4.58 4.00 12.16
N GLN A 239 3.54 3.20 12.40
CA GLN A 239 3.17 2.73 13.74
C GLN A 239 4.29 1.87 14.36
N ILE A 240 4.89 0.99 13.57
CA ILE A 240 6.02 0.17 14.04
C ILE A 240 7.24 1.03 14.33
N ALA A 241 7.56 2.01 13.47
CA ALA A 241 8.66 2.92 13.73
C ALA A 241 8.46 3.68 15.05
N GLU A 242 7.23 4.10 15.38
CA GLU A 242 6.91 4.75 16.66
C GLU A 242 7.11 3.81 17.86
N VAL A 243 6.68 2.54 17.75
CA VAL A 243 6.92 1.52 18.80
C VAL A 243 8.41 1.26 18.97
N MET A 244 9.14 1.03 17.88
CA MET A 244 10.59 0.84 17.92
C MET A 244 11.28 2.05 18.55
N TYR A 245 10.83 3.25 18.17
CA TYR A 245 11.40 4.48 18.68
C TYR A 245 11.17 4.64 20.18
N SER A 246 9.94 4.37 20.66
CA SER A 246 9.61 4.46 22.08
C SER A 246 10.36 3.41 22.93
N ALA A 247 10.55 2.19 22.42
CA ALA A 247 11.36 1.15 23.06
C ALA A 247 12.86 1.51 23.12
N TYR A 248 13.37 2.23 22.12
CA TYR A 248 14.75 2.74 22.09
C TYR A 248 14.95 3.95 23.02
N LYS A 249 13.87 4.69 23.36
CA LYS A 249 13.92 5.99 24.07
C LYS A 249 13.55 6.05 25.57
N PRO A 250 13.60 5.01 26.42
CA PRO A 250 13.34 5.21 27.86
C PRO A 250 14.32 6.19 28.55
N ALA A 251 15.41 6.61 27.89
CA ALA A 251 16.44 7.48 28.49
C ALA A 251 16.48 8.95 28.03
N ARG A 252 15.72 9.41 27.02
CA ARG A 252 15.91 10.78 26.48
C ARG A 252 14.64 11.45 25.97
N GLN A 253 14.30 12.58 26.61
CA GLN A 253 13.15 13.45 26.33
C GLN A 253 12.85 13.64 24.83
N VAL A 254 11.60 13.34 24.52
CA VAL A 254 10.88 13.54 23.26
C VAL A 254 10.86 15.03 22.92
N LYS A 255 11.47 15.47 21.80
CA LYS A 255 11.04 16.69 21.08
C LYS A 255 11.72 17.00 19.72
N LYS A 256 12.79 16.35 19.28
CA LYS A 256 13.52 16.78 18.05
C LYS A 256 13.67 15.80 16.88
N SER A 257 13.27 14.54 17.01
CA SER A 257 13.65 13.48 16.07
C SER A 257 12.52 12.93 15.21
N LEU A 258 11.26 13.31 15.47
CA LEU A 258 10.12 12.96 14.61
C LEU A 258 10.13 13.72 13.27
N TYR A 259 10.89 14.81 13.16
CA TYR A 259 10.95 15.66 11.98
C TYR A 259 11.67 15.01 10.77
N LEU A 260 12.56 14.04 11.02
CA LEU A 260 13.30 13.36 9.95
C LEU A 260 12.52 12.19 9.34
N ILE A 261 11.59 11.60 10.09
CA ILE A 261 10.76 10.50 9.60
C ILE A 261 9.60 11.04 8.74
N SER A 262 9.09 12.24 9.03
CA SER A 262 8.05 12.88 8.20
C SER A 262 8.56 13.44 6.86
N GLN A 263 9.87 13.51 6.64
CA GLN A 263 10.46 14.03 5.40
C GLN A 263 11.03 12.92 4.47
N ALA A 264 11.08 11.67 4.95
CA ALA A 264 11.59 10.52 4.20
C ALA A 264 10.47 9.52 3.79
N VAL A 265 9.20 9.84 4.08
CA VAL A 265 7.99 9.05 3.71
C VAL A 265 7.15 9.81 2.70
#